data_AF-A0A9P5XAZ6-F1
#
_entry.id   AF-A0A9P5XAZ6-F1
#
_cell.length_a   1.000
_cell.length_b   1.000
_cell.length_c   1.000
_cell.angle_alpha   90.00
_cell.angle_beta   90.00
_cell.angle_gamma   90.00
#
_symmetry.space_group_name_H-M   'P 1'
#
loop_
_entity.id
_entity.type
_entity.pdbx_description
1 polymer ?
#
loop_
_entity_poly.entity_id
_entity_poly.type
_entity_poly.pdbx_seq_one_letter_code
_entity_poly.pdbx_strand_id
1 'polypeptide(L)'
;IKANTLTWATSLLHLAYSFIWSQVSKQQEVLPWPIPRLRMVNGFICKSLKEISSAPGIGATSHCSAYLIEEHIGEAEHPFMKYINNSRAVPLVTERHPRYNTTIFLCFMQHVQYIYTERRVFISDFQGGETLLTDPQIITNPTLGIGLFGQGNLSTAFTDFPLQHECNKWCKWFRL
;
A
#
# COMPACT_ATOMS: atom_id res chain seq x y z
N ILE A 1 14.85 0.05 4.93
CA ILE A 1 13.53 -0.59 5.16
C ILE A 1 12.43 0.16 4.42
N LYS A 2 12.09 1.41 4.81
CA LYS A 2 11.00 2.19 4.19
C LYS A 2 11.06 2.31 2.66
N ALA A 3 12.22 2.61 2.09
CA ALA A 3 12.38 2.65 0.62
C ALA A 3 12.04 1.30 -0.05
N ASN A 4 12.50 0.18 0.52
CA ASN A 4 12.15 -1.15 0.02
C ASN A 4 10.64 -1.41 0.16
N THR A 5 10.02 -1.02 1.28
CA THR A 5 8.58 -1.14 1.49
C THR A 5 7.80 -0.41 0.39
N LEU A 6 8.19 0.82 0.05
CA LEU A 6 7.58 1.59 -1.04
C LEU A 6 7.78 0.90 -2.41
N THR A 7 8.99 0.44 -2.72
CA THR A 7 9.27 -0.29 -3.98
C THR A 7 8.41 -1.55 -4.11
N TRP A 8 8.33 -2.36 -3.05
CA TRP A 8 7.51 -3.58 -3.04
C TRP A 8 6.03 -3.28 -3.18
N ALA A 9 5.54 -2.21 -2.53
CA ALA A 9 4.16 -1.78 -2.65
C ALA A 9 3.83 -1.34 -4.09
N THR A 10 4.74 -0.63 -4.76
CA THR A 10 4.59 -0.31 -6.20
C THR A 10 4.49 -1.58 -7.04
N SER A 11 5.39 -2.55 -6.84
CA SER A 11 5.37 -3.83 -7.57
C SER A 11 4.08 -4.63 -7.33
N LEU A 12 3.60 -4.69 -6.09
CA LEU A 12 2.37 -5.41 -5.73
C LEU A 12 1.10 -4.72 -6.26
N LEU A 13 1.08 -3.39 -6.33
CA LEU A 13 0.02 -2.66 -7.04
C LEU A 13 0.04 -2.98 -8.53
N HIS A 14 1.22 -2.94 -9.17
CA HIS A 14 1.36 -3.31 -10.57
C HIS A 14 0.90 -4.74 -10.83
N LEU A 15 1.27 -5.70 -9.98
CA LEU A 15 0.80 -7.09 -10.07
C LEU A 15 -0.73 -7.17 -10.07
N ALA A 16 -1.39 -6.45 -9.16
CA ALA A 16 -2.85 -6.46 -9.09
C ALA A 16 -3.51 -5.74 -10.29
N TYR A 17 -2.93 -4.66 -10.79
CA TYR A 17 -3.39 -4.04 -12.04
C TYR A 17 -3.18 -4.94 -13.26
N SER A 18 -2.03 -5.62 -13.37
CA SER A 18 -1.78 -6.59 -14.44
C SER A 18 -2.79 -7.74 -14.42
N PHE A 19 -3.19 -8.21 -13.23
CA PHE A 19 -4.30 -9.14 -13.08
C PHE A 19 -5.59 -8.56 -13.67
N ILE A 20 -6.00 -7.36 -13.25
CA ILE A 20 -7.22 -6.69 -13.75
C ILE A 20 -7.20 -6.61 -15.28
N TRP A 21 -6.12 -6.09 -15.86
CA TRP A 21 -6.01 -5.95 -17.31
C TRP A 21 -6.03 -7.29 -18.03
N SER A 22 -5.38 -8.31 -17.47
CA SER A 22 -5.47 -9.68 -18.02
C SER A 22 -6.89 -10.23 -17.98
N GLN A 23 -7.69 -9.92 -16.95
CA GLN A 23 -9.05 -10.44 -16.85
C GLN A 23 -10.00 -9.66 -17.77
N VAL A 24 -9.90 -8.33 -17.79
CA VAL A 24 -10.73 -7.46 -18.64
C VAL A 24 -10.51 -7.75 -20.13
N SER A 25 -9.28 -8.03 -20.55
CA SER A 25 -8.98 -8.41 -21.95
C SER A 25 -9.51 -9.79 -22.35
N LYS A 26 -9.74 -10.68 -21.38
CA LYS A 26 -10.30 -12.03 -21.62
C LYS A 26 -11.82 -12.06 -21.54
N GLN A 27 -12.41 -11.20 -20.72
CA GLN A 27 -13.85 -11.12 -20.54
C GLN A 27 -14.49 -10.34 -21.70
N GLN A 28 -15.60 -10.86 -22.22
CA GLN A 28 -16.43 -10.13 -23.18
C GLN A 28 -17.39 -9.13 -22.48
N GLU A 29 -17.50 -9.23 -21.16
CA GLU A 29 -18.37 -8.39 -20.34
C GLU A 29 -17.69 -7.06 -20.00
N VAL A 30 -18.43 -5.96 -20.19
CA VAL A 30 -17.97 -4.62 -19.82
C VAL A 30 -18.11 -4.44 -18.31
N LEU A 31 -17.05 -3.97 -17.66
CA LEU A 31 -17.08 -3.61 -16.25
C LEU A 31 -18.17 -2.54 -16.00
N PRO A 32 -19.10 -2.75 -15.05
CA PRO A 32 -20.21 -1.81 -14.84
C PRO A 32 -19.78 -0.48 -14.19
N TRP A 33 -18.52 -0.35 -13.79
CA TRP A 33 -17.99 0.84 -13.10
C TRP A 33 -16.52 1.08 -13.46
N PRO A 34 -16.03 2.33 -13.37
CA PRO A 34 -14.65 2.67 -13.72
C PRO A 34 -13.64 2.05 -12.75
N ILE A 35 -12.50 1.60 -13.28
CA ILE A 35 -11.36 1.11 -12.50
C ILE A 35 -10.63 2.32 -11.90
N PRO A 36 -10.53 2.43 -10.55
CA PRO A 36 -9.71 3.45 -9.92
C PRO A 36 -8.25 3.34 -10.38
N ARG A 37 -7.63 4.47 -10.70
CA ARG A 37 -6.23 4.55 -11.12
C ARG A 37 -5.41 5.13 -9.98
N LEU A 38 -4.81 4.24 -9.20
CA LEU A 38 -4.03 4.55 -8.01
C LEU A 38 -2.59 4.12 -8.25
N ARG A 39 -1.63 4.86 -7.68
CA ARG A 39 -0.22 4.44 -7.64
C ARG A 39 0.41 4.86 -6.33
N MET A 40 1.52 4.20 -5.97
CA MET A 40 2.38 4.74 -4.91
C MET A 40 3.06 6.03 -5.39
N VAL A 41 3.34 6.92 -4.45
CA VAL A 41 4.21 8.08 -4.65
C VAL A 41 5.60 7.64 -5.12
N ASN A 42 6.25 8.49 -5.90
CA ASN A 42 7.66 8.28 -6.19
C ASN A 42 8.49 8.56 -4.92
N GLY A 43 9.45 7.69 -4.61
CA GLY A 43 10.34 7.85 -3.47
C GLY A 43 11.81 7.76 -3.85
N PHE A 44 12.64 8.57 -3.18
CA PHE A 44 14.06 8.70 -3.44
C PHE A 44 14.84 8.61 -2.13
N ILE A 45 15.95 7.87 -2.16
CA ILE A 45 16.92 7.88 -1.06
C ILE A 45 17.91 9.02 -1.33
N CYS A 46 17.94 10.01 -0.45
CA CYS A 46 18.83 11.15 -0.55
C CYS A 46 19.80 11.17 0.62
N LYS A 47 21.08 11.44 0.37
CA LYS A 47 22.08 11.62 1.42
C LYS A 47 22.45 13.10 1.49
N SER A 48 22.42 13.67 2.68
CA SER A 48 22.95 15.02 2.89
C SER A 48 24.47 15.02 2.71
N LEU A 49 24.98 15.94 1.90
CA LEU A 49 26.41 16.10 1.60
C LEU A 49 27.12 17.08 2.52
N LYS A 50 26.39 17.77 3.41
CA LYS A 50 26.99 18.77 4.30
C LYS A 50 27.81 18.06 5.39
N GLU A 51 29.12 18.32 5.39
CA GLU A 51 30.01 17.86 6.47
C GLU A 51 29.60 18.46 7.81
N ILE A 52 29.78 17.68 8.87
CA ILE A 52 29.43 18.05 10.23
C ILE A 52 30.36 19.18 10.66
N SER A 53 29.87 20.41 10.72
CA SER A 53 30.53 21.45 11.52
C SER A 53 30.24 21.11 12.99
N SER A 54 31.17 20.40 13.64
CA SER A 54 31.13 20.13 15.06
C SER A 54 31.36 21.43 15.84
N ALA A 55 30.29 22.21 16.04
CA ALA A 55 30.29 23.26 17.03
C ALA A 55 30.39 22.61 18.42
N PRO A 56 31.32 23.02 19.29
CA PRO A 56 31.46 22.43 20.62
C PRO A 56 30.18 22.67 21.43
N GLY A 57 29.57 21.62 21.97
CA GLY A 57 28.48 21.71 22.95
C GLY A 57 27.06 21.44 22.45
N ILE A 58 26.84 21.18 21.15
CA ILE A 58 25.54 20.75 20.62
C ILE A 58 25.63 19.25 20.33
N GLY A 59 24.81 18.44 21.00
CA GLY A 59 24.74 16.99 20.79
C GLY A 59 24.64 16.68 19.30
N ALA A 60 25.56 15.86 18.80
CA ALA A 60 25.71 15.58 17.38
C ALA A 60 24.53 14.77 16.83
N THR A 61 23.40 15.41 16.52
CA THR A 61 22.47 14.87 15.52
C THR A 61 23.13 15.05 14.16
N SER A 62 23.93 14.05 13.79
CA SER A 62 24.64 13.96 12.52
C SER A 62 23.70 14.29 11.34
N HIS A 63 23.93 15.45 10.72
CA HIS A 63 23.34 15.83 9.43
C HIS A 63 23.91 15.01 8.27
N CYS A 64 24.73 13.98 8.54
CA CYS A 64 25.18 12.97 7.60
C CYS A 64 24.16 11.81 7.53
N SER A 65 22.87 12.16 7.45
CA SER A 65 21.77 11.19 7.45
C SER A 65 21.30 10.88 6.02
N ALA A 66 20.88 9.64 5.81
CA ALA A 66 20.11 9.25 4.63
C ALA A 66 18.63 9.51 4.91
N TYR A 67 17.95 10.12 3.95
CA TYR A 67 16.55 10.51 3.99
C TYR A 67 15.80 9.75 2.91
N LEU A 68 14.55 9.39 3.20
CA LEU A 68 13.58 9.03 2.18
C LEU A 68 12.78 10.30 1.86
N ILE A 69 12.82 10.74 0.61
CA ILE A 69 12.02 11.85 0.10
C ILE A 69 10.95 11.27 -0.80
N GLU A 70 9.71 11.67 -0.59
CA GLU A 70 8.56 11.19 -1.37
C GLU A 70 7.93 12.33 -2.17
N GLU A 71 7.27 11.97 -3.27
CA GLU A 71 6.47 12.89 -4.07
C GLU A 71 5.41 13.56 -3.20
N HIS A 72 5.35 14.89 -3.29
CA HIS A 72 4.40 15.68 -2.54
C HIS A 72 2.97 15.44 -3.03
N ILE A 73 2.08 15.04 -2.12
CA ILE A 73 0.65 14.91 -2.35
C ILE A 73 0.03 16.31 -2.20
N GLY A 74 -0.20 17.00 -3.32
CA GLY A 74 -0.71 18.38 -3.34
C GLY A 74 -2.23 18.50 -3.17
N GLU A 75 -2.75 19.72 -3.09
CA GLU A 75 -4.16 20.04 -2.78
C GLU A 75 -5.20 19.30 -3.64
N ALA A 76 -4.89 19.04 -4.92
CA ALA A 76 -5.76 18.28 -5.82
C ALA A 76 -6.02 16.83 -5.38
N GLU A 77 -5.16 16.27 -4.54
CA GLU A 77 -5.25 14.92 -4.01
C GLU A 77 -5.96 14.86 -2.65
N HIS A 78 -6.22 16.01 -2.01
CA HIS A 78 -6.84 16.07 -0.68
C HIS A 78 -8.34 15.73 -0.70
N PRO A 79 -8.91 15.29 0.44
CA PRO A 79 -8.24 15.09 1.72
C PRO A 79 -7.35 13.84 1.75
N PHE A 80 -6.20 13.96 2.43
CA PHE A 80 -5.40 12.81 2.80
C PHE A 80 -6.18 11.97 3.80
N MET A 81 -6.27 10.66 3.55
CA MET A 81 -6.97 9.76 4.45
C MET A 81 -6.34 8.37 4.49
N LYS A 82 -6.68 7.64 5.55
CA LYS A 82 -6.34 6.24 5.72
C LYS A 82 -7.52 5.37 5.26
N TYR A 83 -7.27 4.53 4.27
CA TYR A 83 -8.28 3.65 3.66
C TYR A 83 -8.41 2.33 4.42
N ILE A 84 -7.26 1.72 4.76
CA ILE A 84 -7.16 0.40 5.40
C ILE A 84 -6.06 0.48 6.45
N ASN A 85 -6.20 -0.22 7.58
CA ASN A 85 -5.19 -0.25 8.64
C ASN A 85 -4.30 -1.49 8.51
N ASN A 86 -3.01 -1.40 8.85
CA ASN A 86 -2.10 -2.54 8.82
C ASN A 86 -2.51 -3.75 9.69
N SER A 87 -3.35 -3.56 10.70
CA SER A 87 -3.85 -4.61 11.59
C SER A 87 -5.14 -5.29 11.11
N ARG A 88 -5.88 -4.69 10.17
CA ARG A 88 -7.17 -5.22 9.73
C ARG A 88 -7.42 -5.06 8.23
N ALA A 89 -7.87 -6.14 7.59
CA ALA A 89 -8.14 -6.18 6.14
C ALA A 89 -9.55 -5.68 5.77
N VAL A 90 -10.03 -4.61 6.42
CA VAL A 90 -11.38 -4.07 6.27
C VAL A 90 -11.35 -2.57 5.93
N PRO A 91 -12.35 -2.04 5.22
CA PRO A 91 -12.43 -0.62 4.94
C PRO A 91 -12.58 0.20 6.22
N LEU A 92 -11.83 1.30 6.35
CA LEU A 92 -11.95 2.22 7.49
C LEU A 92 -13.06 3.26 7.32
N VAL A 93 -13.61 3.40 6.10
CA VAL A 93 -14.71 4.31 5.82
C VAL A 93 -15.99 3.55 5.52
N THR A 94 -17.12 4.18 5.84
CA THR A 94 -18.45 3.62 5.65
C THR A 94 -18.94 3.81 4.21
N GLU A 95 -20.01 3.09 3.82
CA GLU A 95 -20.61 3.15 2.48
C GLU A 95 -21.02 4.55 2.03
N ARG A 96 -21.34 5.44 2.99
CA ARG A 96 -21.74 6.82 2.73
C ARG A 96 -20.57 7.74 2.40
N HIS A 97 -19.34 7.29 2.63
CA HIS A 97 -18.15 8.12 2.41
C HIS A 97 -17.83 8.20 0.91
N PRO A 98 -17.51 9.38 0.34
CA PRO A 98 -17.20 9.53 -1.09
C PRO A 98 -16.07 8.60 -1.58
N ARG A 99 -15.11 8.30 -0.69
CA ARG A 99 -13.96 7.43 -0.96
C ARG A 99 -14.22 5.93 -0.73
N TYR A 100 -15.45 5.53 -0.39
CA TYR A 100 -15.78 4.14 -0.10
C TYR A 100 -15.47 3.20 -1.28
N ASN A 101 -15.83 3.59 -2.51
CA ASN A 101 -15.56 2.80 -3.70
C ASN A 101 -14.06 2.55 -3.93
N THR A 102 -13.22 3.56 -3.69
CA THR A 102 -11.75 3.43 -3.70
C THR A 102 -11.27 2.49 -2.59
N THR A 103 -11.86 2.60 -1.40
CA THR A 103 -11.50 1.78 -0.24
C THR A 103 -11.76 0.30 -0.49
N ILE A 104 -12.95 -0.05 -0.96
CA ILE A 104 -13.28 -1.46 -1.26
C ILE A 104 -12.50 -1.97 -2.48
N PHE A 105 -12.15 -1.10 -3.43
CA PHE A 105 -11.23 -1.44 -4.50
C PHE A 105 -9.84 -1.82 -3.94
N LEU A 106 -9.32 -1.05 -2.99
CA LEU A 106 -8.06 -1.37 -2.30
C LEU A 106 -8.14 -2.68 -1.52
N CYS A 107 -9.26 -2.98 -0.83
CA CYS A 107 -9.46 -4.29 -0.21
C CYS A 107 -9.37 -5.43 -1.25
N PHE A 108 -9.97 -5.23 -2.42
CA PHE A 108 -9.88 -6.18 -3.54
C PHE A 108 -8.44 -6.34 -4.04
N MET A 109 -7.65 -5.25 -4.13
CA MET A 109 -6.23 -5.31 -4.48
C MET A 109 -5.45 -6.18 -3.48
N GLN A 110 -5.74 -6.09 -2.17
CA GLN A 110 -5.15 -6.99 -1.17
C GLN A 110 -5.49 -8.45 -1.46
N HIS A 111 -6.75 -8.73 -1.82
CA HIS A 111 -7.19 -10.10 -2.13
C HIS A 111 -6.48 -10.67 -3.36
N VAL A 112 -6.36 -9.88 -4.43
CA VAL A 112 -5.58 -10.27 -5.62
C VAL A 112 -4.14 -10.60 -5.24
N GLN A 113 -3.48 -9.71 -4.50
CA GLN A 113 -2.09 -9.91 -4.06
C GLN A 113 -1.95 -11.16 -3.19
N TYR A 114 -2.86 -11.36 -2.25
CA TYR A 114 -2.86 -12.54 -1.39
C TYR A 114 -2.96 -13.84 -2.19
N ILE A 115 -3.84 -13.92 -3.19
CA ILE A 115 -3.97 -15.11 -4.03
C ILE A 115 -2.77 -15.28 -4.98
N TYR A 116 -2.41 -14.23 -5.71
CA TYR A 116 -1.42 -14.31 -6.79
C TYR A 116 0.03 -14.41 -6.29
N THR A 117 0.28 -14.07 -5.04
CA THR A 117 1.57 -14.35 -4.39
C THR A 117 1.57 -15.70 -3.67
N GLU A 118 0.60 -16.58 -3.94
CA GLU A 118 0.46 -17.88 -3.26
C GLU A 118 0.35 -17.76 -1.74
N ARG A 119 -0.35 -16.73 -1.25
CA ARG A 119 -0.50 -16.43 0.18
C ARG A 119 0.87 -16.20 0.83
N ARG A 120 1.69 -15.36 0.21
CA ARG A 120 3.00 -14.97 0.74
C ARG A 120 3.04 -13.53 1.18
N VAL A 121 2.43 -12.62 0.43
CA VAL A 121 2.56 -11.19 0.70
C VAL A 121 1.41 -10.37 0.14
N PHE A 122 1.01 -9.32 0.85
CA PHE A 122 0.08 -8.30 0.35
C PHE A 122 0.38 -6.94 0.97
N ILE A 123 -0.11 -5.87 0.33
CA ILE A 123 -0.03 -4.51 0.85
C ILE A 123 -1.15 -4.31 1.87
N SER A 124 -0.87 -3.64 2.98
CA SER A 124 -1.86 -3.06 3.88
C SER A 124 -1.48 -1.61 4.19
N ASP A 125 -2.19 -1.01 5.14
CA ASP A 125 -1.99 0.39 5.53
C ASP A 125 -2.14 1.39 4.38
N PHE A 126 -3.08 1.13 3.47
CA PHE A 126 -3.32 2.06 2.37
C PHE A 126 -3.76 3.42 2.91
N GLN A 127 -3.00 4.46 2.58
CA GLN A 127 -3.27 5.84 2.93
C GLN A 127 -2.71 6.76 1.85
N GLY A 128 -3.28 7.95 1.73
CA GLY A 128 -2.94 8.88 0.67
C GLY A 128 -4.09 9.78 0.26
N GLY A 129 -3.97 10.35 -0.93
CA GLY A 129 -4.99 11.16 -1.58
C GLY A 129 -5.91 10.37 -2.50
N GLU A 130 -6.44 11.04 -3.51
CA GLU A 130 -7.37 10.51 -4.53
C GLU A 130 -6.76 9.40 -5.39
N THR A 131 -5.57 9.66 -5.93
CA THR A 131 -4.85 8.81 -6.88
C THR A 131 -3.47 8.40 -6.37
N LEU A 132 -2.91 9.17 -5.43
CA LEU A 132 -1.59 8.91 -4.85
C LEU A 132 -1.67 8.26 -3.49
N LEU A 133 -1.00 7.12 -3.34
CA LEU A 133 -0.87 6.37 -2.09
C LEU A 133 0.55 6.52 -1.56
N THR A 134 0.71 6.53 -0.24
CA THR A 134 2.02 6.59 0.40
C THR A 134 2.05 5.80 1.70
N ASP A 135 3.25 5.69 2.29
CA ASP A 135 3.53 5.04 3.56
C ASP A 135 2.84 3.67 3.69
N PRO A 136 3.00 2.77 2.71
CA PRO A 136 2.35 1.47 2.76
C PRO A 136 3.00 0.59 3.82
N GLN A 137 2.28 -0.47 4.20
CA GLN A 137 2.85 -1.57 4.95
C GLN A 137 2.79 -2.85 4.13
N ILE A 138 3.88 -3.61 4.13
CA ILE A 138 3.89 -4.95 3.55
C ILE A 138 3.62 -5.96 4.66
N ILE A 139 2.63 -6.82 4.45
CA ILE A 139 2.26 -7.91 5.35
C ILE A 139 2.69 -9.21 4.69
N THR A 140 3.52 -10.00 5.37
CA THR A 140 4.07 -11.26 4.83
C THR A 140 3.63 -12.46 5.65
N ASN A 141 3.61 -13.62 5.00
CA ASN A 141 3.44 -14.89 5.67
C ASN A 141 4.52 -15.06 6.76
N PRO A 142 4.15 -15.36 8.02
CA PRO A 142 5.10 -15.46 9.13
C PRO A 142 6.21 -16.50 8.90
N THR A 143 5.96 -17.50 8.05
CA THR A 143 6.95 -18.53 7.69
C THR A 143 8.14 -17.99 6.88
N LEU A 144 8.03 -16.79 6.29
CA LEU A 144 9.10 -16.18 5.50
C LEU A 144 10.20 -15.53 6.36
N GLY A 145 9.97 -15.37 7.66
CA GLY A 145 10.93 -14.82 8.61
C GLY A 145 10.38 -13.67 9.45
N ILE A 146 11.15 -13.29 10.47
CA ILE A 146 10.81 -12.21 11.41
C ILE A 146 11.41 -10.87 10.95
N GLY A 147 10.73 -9.76 11.23
CA GLY A 147 11.25 -8.42 11.00
C GLY A 147 11.33 -7.97 9.53
N LEU A 148 10.74 -8.73 8.59
CA LEU A 148 10.63 -8.32 7.19
C LEU A 148 9.79 -7.04 7.08
N PHE A 149 10.22 -6.08 6.26
CA PHE A 149 9.47 -4.84 5.97
C PHE A 149 9.10 -3.97 7.19
N GLY A 150 9.84 -4.10 8.29
CA GLY A 150 9.71 -3.25 9.47
C GLY A 150 8.61 -3.67 10.44
N GLN A 151 8.45 -2.90 11.52
CA GLN A 151 7.61 -3.27 12.67
C GLN A 151 6.11 -3.35 12.36
N GLY A 152 5.66 -2.72 11.28
CA GLY A 152 4.25 -2.81 10.87
C GLY A 152 3.90 -4.12 10.16
N ASN A 153 4.86 -5.01 9.88
CA ASN A 153 4.59 -6.33 9.31
C ASN A 153 4.05 -7.27 10.40
N LEU A 154 2.74 -7.20 10.62
CA LEU A 154 2.07 -7.93 11.69
C LEU A 154 1.71 -9.34 11.23
N SER A 155 2.28 -10.35 11.88
CA SER A 155 1.97 -11.76 11.62
C SER A 155 0.48 -12.09 11.83
N THR A 156 -0.16 -11.42 12.79
CA THR A 156 -1.61 -11.53 13.04
C THR A 156 -2.42 -11.00 11.87
N ALA A 157 -2.06 -9.84 11.31
CA ALA A 157 -2.75 -9.30 10.14
C ALA A 157 -2.68 -10.24 8.93
N PHE A 158 -1.57 -10.98 8.76
CA PHE A 158 -1.48 -12.01 7.73
C PHE A 158 -2.40 -13.20 8.03
N THR A 159 -2.34 -13.72 9.26
CA THR A 159 -3.09 -14.92 9.69
C THR A 159 -4.59 -14.69 9.67
N ASP A 160 -5.02 -13.49 10.06
CA ASP A 160 -6.42 -13.10 10.15
C ASP A 160 -6.99 -12.62 8.82
N PHE A 161 -6.16 -12.37 7.80
CA PHE A 161 -6.62 -11.90 6.49
C PHE A 161 -7.80 -12.72 5.93
N PRO A 162 -7.74 -14.07 5.81
CA PRO A 162 -8.86 -14.85 5.29
C PRO A 162 -10.10 -14.84 6.19
N LEU A 163 -9.99 -14.46 7.46
CA LEU A 163 -11.10 -14.35 8.40
C LEU A 163 -11.75 -12.96 8.37
N GLN A 164 -10.97 -11.93 8.06
CA GLN A 164 -11.40 -10.54 8.09
C GLN A 164 -11.76 -9.98 6.72
N HIS A 165 -11.12 -10.44 5.65
CA HIS A 165 -11.37 -9.92 4.31
C HIS A 165 -12.79 -10.27 3.85
N GLU A 166 -13.59 -9.23 3.58
CA GLU A 166 -14.92 -9.39 3.03
C GLU A 166 -14.90 -9.16 1.50
N CYS A 167 -15.18 -10.21 0.73
CA CYS A 167 -15.29 -10.11 -0.72
C CYS A 167 -16.39 -9.11 -1.13
N ASN A 168 -15.99 -8.02 -1.78
CA ASN A 168 -16.88 -6.99 -2.26
C ASN A 168 -17.20 -7.15 -3.76
N LYS A 169 -17.87 -6.15 -4.35
CA LYS A 169 -18.29 -6.17 -5.77
C LYS A 169 -17.16 -6.47 -6.75
N TRP A 170 -15.93 -6.03 -6.45
CA TRP A 170 -14.76 -6.28 -7.29
C TRP A 170 -14.30 -7.74 -7.21
N CYS A 171 -14.14 -8.27 -6.00
CA CYS A 171 -13.78 -9.68 -5.80
C CYS A 171 -14.77 -10.61 -6.51
N LYS A 172 -16.07 -10.33 -6.37
CA LYS A 172 -17.16 -11.09 -6.99
C LYS A 172 -17.12 -11.02 -8.52
N TRP A 173 -16.95 -9.82 -9.08
CA TRP A 173 -16.85 -9.63 -10.54
C TRP A 173 -15.68 -10.41 -11.14
N PHE A 174 -14.51 -10.36 -10.48
CA PHE A 174 -13.30 -11.05 -10.91
C PHE A 174 -13.23 -12.53 -10.47
N ARG A 175 -14.28 -13.04 -9.82
CA ARG A 175 -14.42 -14.45 -9.39
C ARG A 175 -13.25 -14.94 -8.54
N LEU A 176 -12.84 -14.12 -7.57
CA LEU A 176 -11.83 -14.45 -6.56
C LEU A 176 -12.45 -15.13 -5.33
#